data_AF-A0A287UIX9-F1
#
_entry.id   AF-A0A287UIX9-F1
#
_cell.length_a   1.000
_cell.length_b   1.000
_cell.length_c   1.000
_cell.angle_alpha   90.00
_cell.angle_beta   90.00
_cell.angle_gamma   90.00
#
_symmetry.space_group_name_H-M   'P 1'
#
loop_
_entity.id
_entity.type
_entity.pdbx_description
1 polymer ?
#
loop_
_entity_poly.entity_id
_entity_poly.type
_entity_poly.pdbx_seq_one_letter_code
_entity_poly.pdbx_strand_id
1 'polypeptide(L)'
;MTSRQEPWTRLSHSKKLPGWVAYNPKTMRPPPLSGDTKQMKILSWNVNGLSNIVQSGGFSTALAQRENFDVLCLQETHLKEGDVKDFNSRT
;
A
#
# COMPACT_ATOMS: atom_id res chain seq x y z
N MET A 1 8.07 -20.99 10.60
CA MET A 1 7.32 -21.21 9.33
C MET A 1 6.10 -20.29 9.33
N THR A 2 6.24 -19.05 8.84
CA THR A 2 5.10 -18.13 8.73
C THR A 2 4.28 -18.52 7.51
N SER A 3 3.06 -18.99 7.75
CA SER A 3 2.00 -19.15 6.75
C SER A 3 2.02 -17.97 5.75
N ARG A 4 2.39 -18.23 4.49
CA ARG A 4 2.33 -17.28 3.35
C ARG A 4 0.86 -17.06 2.95
N GLN A 5 0.02 -16.64 3.88
CA GLN A 5 -1.33 -16.22 3.55
C GLN A 5 -1.26 -14.80 2.99
N GLU A 6 -1.84 -14.62 1.81
CA GLU A 6 -1.91 -13.33 1.13
C GLU A 6 -2.58 -12.29 2.05
N PRO A 7 -2.10 -11.03 2.11
CA PRO A 7 -2.56 -10.06 3.10
C PRO A 7 -4.08 -9.87 3.15
N TRP A 8 -4.75 -9.92 1.99
CA TRP A 8 -6.19 -9.73 1.89
C TRP A 8 -7.01 -10.91 2.46
N THR A 9 -6.43 -12.09 2.64
CA THR A 9 -7.16 -13.24 3.23
C THR A 9 -7.31 -13.11 4.74
N ARG A 10 -6.60 -12.16 5.36
CA ARG A 10 -6.68 -11.86 6.80
C ARG A 10 -7.69 -10.76 7.12
N LEU A 11 -8.22 -10.08 6.10
CA LEU A 11 -9.18 -9.00 6.27
C LEU A 11 -10.53 -9.56 6.73
N SER A 12 -11.02 -9.03 7.85
CA SER A 12 -12.33 -9.34 8.40
C SER A 12 -13.09 -8.05 8.68
N HIS A 13 -14.40 -8.07 8.43
CA HIS A 13 -15.28 -6.94 8.73
C HIS A 13 -16.25 -7.36 9.83
N SER A 14 -16.39 -6.53 10.87
CA SER A 14 -17.17 -6.88 12.07
C SER A 14 -18.67 -6.93 11.83
N LYS A 15 -19.20 -6.21 10.84
CA LYS A 15 -20.62 -6.24 10.41
C LYS A 15 -20.72 -6.44 8.90
N LYS A 16 -20.63 -7.68 8.42
CA LYS A 16 -20.67 -7.97 6.97
C LYS A 16 -22.10 -7.79 6.46
N LEU A 17 -22.29 -6.99 5.42
CA LEU A 17 -23.52 -7.00 4.64
C LEU A 17 -23.64 -8.34 3.89
N PRO A 18 -24.86 -8.81 3.56
CA PRO A 18 -25.05 -9.98 2.72
C PRO A 18 -24.25 -9.88 1.42
N GLY A 19 -23.48 -10.92 1.08
CA GLY A 19 -22.64 -10.95 -0.13
C GLY A 19 -21.30 -10.21 -0.02
N TRP A 20 -20.95 -9.65 1.15
CA TRP A 20 -19.63 -9.03 1.32
C TRP A 20 -18.49 -10.04 1.15
N VAL A 21 -17.54 -9.70 0.30
CA VAL A 21 -16.28 -10.43 0.12
C VAL A 21 -15.12 -9.45 0.26
N ALA A 22 -14.01 -9.88 0.85
CA ALA A 22 -12.79 -9.09 0.89
C ALA A 22 -12.27 -8.87 -0.53
N TYR A 23 -11.74 -7.68 -0.80
CA TYR A 23 -11.15 -7.39 -2.11
C TYR A 23 -10.00 -8.36 -2.41
N ASN A 24 -10.13 -9.12 -3.50
CA ASN A 24 -9.08 -10.01 -3.99
C ASN A 24 -8.44 -9.42 -5.25
N PRO A 25 -7.21 -8.88 -5.18
CA PRO A 25 -6.56 -8.26 -6.33
C PRO A 25 -6.23 -9.25 -7.45
N LYS A 26 -6.24 -10.57 -7.20
CA LYS A 26 -5.99 -11.57 -8.25
C LYS A 26 -7.21 -11.81 -9.15
N THR A 27 -8.41 -11.53 -8.65
CA THR A 27 -9.67 -11.82 -9.37
C THR A 27 -10.52 -10.59 -9.61
N MET A 28 -10.39 -9.54 -8.80
CA MET A 28 -11.23 -8.34 -8.84
C MET A 28 -10.50 -7.10 -9.38
N ARG A 29 -9.17 -7.16 -9.58
CA ARG A 29 -8.43 -6.06 -10.19
C ARG A 29 -8.59 -6.15 -11.71
N PRO A 30 -9.03 -5.07 -12.38
CA PRO A 30 -9.02 -5.03 -13.84
C PRO A 30 -7.60 -5.25 -14.40
N PRO A 31 -7.46 -5.84 -15.59
CA PRO A 31 -6.16 -5.95 -16.23
C PRO A 31 -5.54 -4.55 -16.44
N PRO A 32 -4.20 -4.45 -16.41
CA PRO A 32 -3.52 -3.20 -16.73
C PRO A 32 -3.94 -2.70 -18.12
N LEU A 33 -4.06 -1.39 -18.24
CA LEU A 33 -4.22 -0.71 -19.53
C LEU A 33 -2.99 -0.97 -20.41
N SER A 34 -3.15 -0.83 -21.72
CA SER A 34 -2.06 -1.05 -22.67
C SER A 34 -0.95 0.01 -22.48
N GLY A 35 0.31 -0.36 -22.76
CA GLY A 35 1.46 0.51 -22.50
C GLY A 35 1.52 1.79 -23.36
N ASP A 36 0.77 1.82 -24.45
CA ASP A 36 0.58 2.98 -25.34
C ASP A 36 -0.59 3.88 -24.91
N THR A 37 -1.41 3.45 -23.94
CA THR A 37 -2.47 4.28 -23.38
C THR A 37 -1.87 5.42 -22.57
N LYS A 38 -2.16 6.66 -22.96
CA LYS A 38 -1.83 7.84 -22.14
C LYS A 38 -2.65 7.81 -20.87
N GLN A 39 -2.00 7.57 -19.74
CA GLN A 39 -2.63 7.45 -18.44
C GLN A 39 -1.74 7.99 -17.33
N MET A 40 -2.36 8.23 -16.17
CA MET A 40 -1.67 8.48 -14.92
C MET A 40 -2.25 7.56 -13.86
N LYS A 41 -1.39 6.88 -13.10
CA LYS A 41 -1.76 6.05 -11.97
C LYS A 41 -1.45 6.78 -10.66
N ILE A 42 -2.51 7.08 -9.93
CA ILE A 42 -2.44 7.66 -8.58
C ILE A 42 -2.78 6.56 -7.58
N LEU A 43 -1.88 6.33 -6.62
CA LEU A 43 -2.10 5.42 -5.50
C LEU A 43 -2.28 6.23 -4.23
N SER A 44 -3.40 6.05 -3.53
CA SER A 44 -3.65 6.65 -2.22
C SER A 44 -3.66 5.58 -1.15
N TRP A 45 -2.88 5.77 -0.09
CA TRP A 45 -2.75 4.79 0.98
C TRP A 45 -2.65 5.45 2.36
N ASN A 46 -3.60 5.09 3.22
CA ASN A 46 -3.53 5.35 4.65
C ASN A 46 -2.56 4.36 5.31
N VAL A 47 -1.45 4.89 5.83
CA VAL A 47 -0.37 4.09 6.40
C VAL A 47 -0.51 3.87 7.90
N ASN A 48 -1.35 4.64 8.58
CA ASN A 48 -1.52 4.60 10.04
C ASN A 48 -0.17 4.58 10.79
N GLY A 49 0.68 5.56 10.49
CA GLY A 49 2.04 5.72 11.02
C GLY A 49 3.13 5.28 10.03
N LEU A 50 3.87 6.24 9.47
CA LEU A 50 4.90 5.96 8.48
C LEU A 50 6.16 5.32 9.07
N SER A 51 6.47 5.58 10.35
CA SER A 51 7.68 5.09 11.03
C SER A 51 7.80 3.57 10.98
N ASN A 52 6.70 2.85 11.18
CA ASN A 52 6.64 1.38 11.14
C ASN A 52 7.01 0.83 9.75
N ILE A 53 6.58 1.52 8.69
CA ILE A 53 6.84 1.11 7.31
C ILE A 53 8.31 1.32 6.97
N VAL A 54 8.87 2.46 7.36
CA VAL A 54 10.27 2.81 7.08
C VAL A 54 11.22 1.87 7.81
N GLN A 55 10.94 1.58 9.08
CA GLN A 55 11.72 0.62 9.88
C GLN A 55 11.69 -0.80 9.31
N SER A 56 10.60 -1.18 8.63
CA SER A 56 10.49 -2.52 8.03
C SER A 56 11.42 -2.74 6.83
N GLY A 57 11.94 -1.67 6.20
CA GLY A 57 12.89 -1.71 5.09
C GLY A 57 12.31 -2.28 3.78
N GLY A 58 12.75 -1.78 2.62
CA GLY A 58 12.43 -2.35 1.29
C GLY A 58 10.96 -2.27 0.83
N PHE A 59 10.06 -1.81 1.70
CA PHE A 59 8.63 -1.72 1.41
C PHE A 59 8.34 -0.77 0.22
N SER A 60 9.00 0.38 0.18
CA SER A 60 8.82 1.37 -0.89
C SER A 60 9.20 0.82 -2.26
N THR A 61 10.32 0.11 -2.36
CA THR A 61 10.81 -0.48 -3.62
C THR A 61 9.86 -1.58 -4.13
N ALA A 62 9.42 -2.49 -3.25
CA ALA A 62 8.52 -3.57 -3.63
C ALA A 62 7.15 -3.03 -4.08
N LEU A 63 6.62 -2.02 -3.37
CA LEU A 63 5.36 -1.38 -3.74
C LEU A 63 5.49 -0.62 -5.06
N ALA A 64 6.55 0.16 -5.24
CA ALA A 64 6.80 0.93 -6.46
C ALA A 64 6.95 0.02 -7.68
N GLN A 65 7.72 -1.07 -7.57
CA GLN A 65 7.89 -2.05 -8.66
C GLN A 65 6.58 -2.76 -9.00
N ARG A 66 5.82 -3.17 -7.97
CA ARG A 66 4.57 -3.90 -8.18
C ARG A 66 3.46 -3.04 -8.77
N GLU A 67 3.35 -1.80 -8.30
CA GLU A 67 2.22 -0.95 -8.65
C GLU A 67 2.54 0.06 -9.75
N ASN A 68 3.80 0.43 -9.99
CA ASN A 68 4.22 1.36 -11.04
C ASN A 68 3.32 2.62 -11.11
N PHE A 69 3.18 3.30 -9.98
CA PHE A 69 2.38 4.53 -9.87
C PHE A 69 3.21 5.75 -10.30
N ASP A 70 2.53 6.77 -10.80
CA ASP A 70 3.12 8.07 -11.09
C ASP A 70 3.09 8.97 -9.85
N VAL A 71 2.05 8.82 -9.02
CA VAL A 71 1.85 9.59 -7.80
C VAL A 71 1.47 8.67 -6.65
N LEU A 72 2.16 8.80 -5.51
CA LEU A 72 1.83 8.13 -4.25
C LEU A 72 1.39 9.17 -3.22
N CYS A 73 0.16 9.03 -2.74
CA CYS A 73 -0.40 9.82 -1.66
C CYS A 73 -0.44 9.00 -0.38
N LEU A 74 0.20 9.47 0.69
CA LEU A 74 0.20 8.81 2.00
C LEU A 74 -0.65 9.60 3.00
N GLN A 75 -1.52 8.92 3.75
CA GLN A 75 -2.37 9.52 4.79
C GLN A 75 -2.09 8.91 6.17
N GLU A 76 -2.47 9.63 7.23
CA GLU A 76 -2.21 9.23 8.63
C GLU A 76 -0.74 8.87 8.87
N THR A 77 0.18 9.68 8.34
CA THR A 77 1.62 9.42 8.49
C THR A 77 2.11 9.52 9.93
N HIS A 78 1.37 10.26 10.77
CA HIS A 78 1.67 10.55 12.18
C HIS A 78 3.05 11.18 12.41
N LEU A 79 3.66 11.75 11.35
CA LEU A 79 4.92 12.46 11.44
C LEU A 79 4.73 13.80 12.15
N LYS A 80 5.70 14.13 12.99
CA LYS A 80 5.87 15.43 13.63
C LYS A 80 7.11 16.11 13.04
N GLU A 81 7.22 17.41 13.23
CA GLU A 81 8.35 18.20 12.71
C GLU A 81 9.72 17.69 13.17
N GLY A 82 9.81 17.16 14.40
CA GLY A 82 11.04 16.56 14.94
C GLY A 82 11.51 15.31 14.21
N ASP A 83 10.60 14.58 13.56
CA ASP A 83 10.90 13.28 12.93
C ASP A 83 11.69 13.44 11.63
N VAL A 84 11.72 14.64 11.02
CA VAL A 84 12.43 14.92 9.77
C VAL A 84 13.93 14.56 9.87
N LYS A 85 14.53 14.75 11.04
CA LYS A 85 15.95 14.43 11.30
C LYS A 85 16.22 12.93 11.27
N ASP A 86 15.24 12.12 11.66
CA ASP A 86 15.34 10.66 11.67
C ASP A 86 15.26 10.06 10.27
N PHE A 87 14.65 10.78 9.32
CA PHE A 87 14.58 10.36 7.92
C PHE A 87 15.88 10.68 7.16
N ASN A 88 16.43 11.89 7.34
CA ASN A 88 17.65 12.31 6.64
C ASN A 88 18.91 11.55 7.05
N SER A 89 18.92 10.90 8.22
CA SER A 89 20.05 10.11 8.72
C SER A 89 20.02 8.64 8.27
N ARG A 90 18.96 8.20 7.57
CA ARG A 90 18.69 6.78 7.27
C ARG A 90 18.53 6.46 5.77
N THR A 91 18.63 7.48 4.92
CA THR A 91 18.81 7.38 3.46
C THR A 91 20.27 7.60 3.10
#